data_AF-A0A3P7N7V7-F1
#
_entry.id   AF-A0A3P7N7V7-F1
#
_cell.length_a   1.000
_cell.length_b   1.000
_cell.length_c   1.000
_cell.angle_alpha   90.00
_cell.angle_beta   90.00
_cell.angle_gamma   90.00
#
_symmetry.space_group_name_H-M   'P 1'
#
loop_
_entity.id
_entity.type
_entity.pdbx_description
1 polymer ?
#
loop_
_entity_poly.entity_id
_entity_poly.type
_entity_poly.pdbx_seq_one_letter_code
_entity_poly.pdbx_strand_id
1 'polypeptide(L)'
;MAYVQILPLLILFGLSFFSNLFVKDAPFSLSRTTKYPVERVTAQHNINYYVKPTFSEDFDGNLAHMESQVEEQYVYYLRDRCFKEQNQKEALMHRARYLRDNEAFKKAQNYPTPSCARLTAMYG
;
A
#
# COMPACT_ATOMS: atom_id res chain seq x y z
N MET A 1 8.16 42.84 -26.21
CA MET A 1 8.61 42.50 -24.84
C MET A 1 7.78 41.39 -24.16
N ALA A 2 6.52 41.14 -24.53
CA ALA A 2 5.71 40.05 -23.94
C ALA A 2 6.09 38.63 -24.42
N TYR A 3 6.63 38.47 -25.63
CA TYR A 3 6.95 37.16 -26.22
C TYR A 3 8.05 36.40 -25.46
N VAL A 4 9.01 37.13 -24.87
CA VAL A 4 10.13 36.54 -24.11
C VAL A 4 9.66 35.98 -22.75
N GLN A 5 8.57 36.52 -22.20
CA GLN A 5 7.98 36.05 -20.93
C GLN A 5 7.07 34.84 -21.10
N ILE A 6 6.53 34.60 -22.30
CA ILE A 6 5.67 33.44 -22.60
C ILE A 6 6.51 32.17 -22.79
N LEU A 7 7.74 32.29 -23.29
CA LEU A 7 8.66 31.18 -23.51
C LEU A 7 8.96 30.34 -22.24
N PRO A 8 9.33 30.92 -21.08
CA PRO A 8 9.54 30.12 -19.86
C PRO A 8 8.27 29.42 -19.38
N LEU A 9 7.09 30.02 -19.56
CA LEU A 9 5.81 29.38 -19.20
C LEU A 9 5.52 28.17 -20.10
N LEU A 10 5.81 28.27 -21.40
CA LEU A 10 5.67 27.13 -22.33
C LEU A 10 6.63 25.99 -22.01
N ILE A 11 7.86 26.29 -21.59
CA ILE A 11 8.84 25.28 -21.17
C ILE A 11 8.35 24.58 -19.88
N LEU A 12 7.89 25.34 -18.89
CA LEU A 12 7.35 24.77 -17.65
C LEU A 12 6.13 23.88 -17.89
N PHE A 13 5.23 24.30 -18.78
CA PHE A 13 4.09 23.49 -19.19
C PHE A 13 4.59 22.22 -19.89
N GLY A 14 5.46 22.32 -20.90
CA GLY A 14 6.03 21.17 -21.60
C GLY A 14 6.67 20.15 -20.64
N LEU A 15 7.52 20.61 -19.72
CA LEU A 15 8.16 19.76 -18.72
C LEU A 15 7.15 19.03 -17.82
N SER A 16 6.03 19.67 -17.49
CA SER A 16 4.96 19.06 -16.69
C SER A 16 4.20 17.95 -17.44
N PHE A 17 4.09 18.04 -18.77
CA PHE A 17 3.53 16.95 -19.59
C PHE A 17 4.53 15.81 -19.78
N PHE A 18 5.80 16.13 -20.03
CA PHE A 18 6.84 15.12 -20.20
C PHE A 18 7.18 14.38 -18.91
N SER A 19 7.02 15.00 -17.73
CA SER A 19 7.30 14.33 -16.45
C SER A 19 6.47 13.05 -16.27
N ASN A 20 5.22 13.04 -16.74
CA ASN A 20 4.35 11.86 -16.71
C ASN A 20 4.79 10.75 -17.68
N LEU A 21 5.47 11.10 -18.78
CA LEU A 21 5.94 10.14 -19.78
C LEU A 21 7.18 9.36 -19.30
N PHE A 22 7.97 9.94 -18.39
CA PHE A 22 9.19 9.33 -17.85
C PHE A 22 8.99 8.61 -16.52
N VAL A 23 7.77 8.54 -15.98
CA VAL A 23 7.50 7.71 -14.80
C VAL A 23 7.61 6.26 -15.23
N LYS A 24 8.77 5.65 -14.96
CA LYS A 24 8.92 4.20 -15.05
C LYS A 24 7.87 3.58 -14.14
N ASP A 25 7.07 2.69 -14.72
CA ASP A 25 6.08 1.92 -13.99
C ASP A 25 6.73 1.21 -12.80
N ALA A 26 6.02 1.16 -11.67
CA ALA A 26 6.46 0.39 -10.52
C ALA A 26 6.75 -1.07 -10.91
N PRO A 27 7.84 -1.68 -10.41
CA PRO A 27 8.21 -3.05 -10.80
C PRO A 27 7.23 -4.11 -10.29
N PHE A 28 6.42 -3.80 -9.27
CA PHE A 28 5.46 -4.71 -8.66
C PHE A 28 4.20 -3.98 -8.15
N SER A 29 3.20 -4.76 -7.74
CA SER A 29 1.99 -4.34 -7.03
C SER A 29 1.64 -5.32 -5.91
N LEU A 30 1.16 -4.84 -4.76
CA LEU A 30 0.63 -5.68 -3.68
C LEU A 30 -0.78 -6.23 -3.98
N SER A 31 -1.45 -5.68 -5.00
CA SER A 31 -2.77 -6.13 -5.45
C SER A 31 -2.74 -6.57 -6.91
N ARG A 32 -3.49 -7.64 -7.20
CA ARG A 32 -3.66 -8.14 -8.57
C ARG A 32 -4.41 -7.10 -9.41
N THR A 33 -3.87 -6.78 -10.57
CA THR A 33 -4.51 -5.87 -11.53
C THR A 33 -4.30 -6.40 -12.95
N THR A 34 -4.96 -5.81 -13.94
CA THR A 34 -4.75 -6.15 -15.36
C THR A 34 -3.30 -5.93 -15.81
N LYS A 35 -2.62 -4.93 -15.23
CA LYS A 35 -1.22 -4.60 -15.51
C LYS A 35 -0.22 -5.53 -14.79
N TYR A 36 -0.59 -6.02 -13.60
CA TYR A 36 0.21 -6.92 -12.79
C TYR A 36 -0.56 -8.23 -12.55
N PRO A 37 -0.63 -9.15 -13.55
CA PRO A 37 -1.43 -10.38 -13.44
C PRO A 37 -0.64 -11.56 -12.85
N VAL A 38 0.69 -11.54 -12.90
CA VAL A 38 1.54 -12.67 -12.50
C VAL A 38 1.80 -12.61 -11.01
N GLU A 39 1.42 -13.66 -10.29
CA GLU A 39 1.61 -13.77 -8.85
C GLU A 39 2.99 -14.34 -8.51
N ARG A 40 3.63 -13.76 -7.50
CA ARG A 40 4.89 -14.18 -6.91
C ARG A 40 4.79 -14.07 -5.39
N VAL A 41 5.74 -14.70 -4.70
CA VAL A 41 5.76 -14.79 -3.24
C VAL A 41 7.16 -14.44 -2.76
N THR A 42 7.29 -13.59 -1.74
CA THR A 42 8.60 -13.21 -1.19
C THR A 42 9.25 -14.39 -0.46
N ALA A 43 10.57 -14.49 -0.51
CA ALA A 43 11.29 -15.63 0.07
C ALA A 43 11.22 -15.68 1.61
N GLN A 44 11.19 -14.53 2.28
CA GLN A 44 11.34 -14.46 3.75
C GLN A 44 10.00 -14.61 4.48
N HIS A 45 9.00 -13.81 4.12
CA HIS A 45 7.70 -13.78 4.82
C HIS A 45 6.53 -14.37 4.02
N ASN A 46 6.80 -14.98 2.87
CA ASN A 46 5.79 -15.55 1.98
C ASN A 46 4.65 -14.56 1.64
N ILE A 47 5.01 -13.32 1.33
CA ILE A 47 4.04 -12.27 0.98
C ILE A 47 3.74 -12.33 -0.51
N ASN A 48 2.46 -12.43 -0.87
CA ASN A 48 2.04 -12.44 -2.26
C ASN A 48 2.16 -11.03 -2.85
N TYR A 49 2.83 -10.93 -3.99
CA TYR A 49 2.96 -9.72 -4.80
C TYR A 49 2.75 -10.05 -6.27
N TYR A 50 2.50 -9.02 -7.07
CA TYR A 50 2.14 -9.17 -8.47
C TYR A 50 3.07 -8.38 -9.37
N VAL A 51 3.50 -9.00 -10.47
CA VAL A 51 4.42 -8.42 -11.45
C VAL A 51 3.82 -8.46 -12.86
N LYS A 52 4.46 -7.75 -13.78
CA LYS A 52 4.14 -7.81 -15.21
C LYS A 52 4.54 -9.17 -15.81
N PRO A 53 3.92 -9.62 -16.92
CA PRO A 53 4.34 -10.85 -17.61
C PRO A 53 5.80 -10.82 -18.07
N THR A 54 6.29 -9.65 -18.48
CA THR A 54 7.66 -9.42 -18.96
C THR A 54 8.67 -9.23 -17.83
N PHE A 55 8.29 -9.41 -16.56
CA PHE A 55 9.17 -9.16 -15.42
C PHE A 55 10.49 -9.95 -15.49
N SER A 56 10.46 -11.21 -15.92
CA SER A 56 11.67 -12.04 -16.03
C SER A 56 12.66 -11.54 -17.10
N GLU A 57 12.18 -10.79 -18.09
CA GLU A 57 12.99 -10.24 -19.19
C GLU A 57 13.39 -8.78 -18.92
N ASP A 58 12.52 -8.00 -18.28
CA ASP A 58 12.70 -6.56 -18.04
C ASP A 58 13.46 -6.26 -16.73
N PHE A 59 13.49 -7.19 -15.78
CA PHE A 59 14.02 -6.96 -14.45
C PHE A 59 15.48 -7.43 -14.31
N ASP A 60 16.42 -6.52 -14.51
CA ASP A 60 17.86 -6.71 -14.27
C ASP A 60 18.32 -6.34 -12.84
N GLY A 61 17.37 -6.07 -11.94
CA GLY A 61 17.65 -5.61 -10.57
C GLY A 61 17.99 -6.73 -9.59
N ASN A 62 18.43 -6.35 -8.39
CA ASN A 62 18.58 -7.29 -7.28
C ASN A 62 17.19 -7.70 -6.76
N LEU A 63 16.78 -8.95 -7.02
CA LEU A 63 15.48 -9.48 -6.60
C LEU A 63 15.29 -9.44 -5.08
N ALA A 64 16.31 -9.79 -4.29
CA ALA A 64 16.22 -9.78 -2.83
C ALA A 64 16.00 -8.35 -2.29
N HIS A 65 16.63 -7.35 -2.91
CA HIS A 65 16.38 -5.96 -2.55
C HIS A 65 14.95 -5.54 -2.90
N MET A 66 14.45 -5.89 -4.09
CA MET A 66 13.06 -5.60 -4.46
C MET A 66 12.08 -6.30 -3.52
N GLU A 67 12.30 -7.57 -3.19
CA GLU A 67 11.46 -8.29 -2.23
C GLU A 67 11.49 -7.60 -0.87
N SER A 68 12.63 -7.13 -0.36
CA SER A 68 12.67 -6.37 0.89
C SER A 68 11.79 -5.10 0.84
N GLN A 69 11.73 -4.42 -0.31
CA GLN A 69 10.83 -3.27 -0.52
C GLN A 69 9.36 -3.68 -0.57
N VAL A 70 9.04 -4.84 -1.17
CA VAL A 70 7.68 -5.42 -1.15
C VAL A 70 7.24 -5.64 0.29
N GLU A 71 8.09 -6.26 1.10
CA GLU A 71 7.77 -6.57 2.50
C GLU A 71 7.62 -5.30 3.35
N GLU A 72 8.49 -4.31 3.15
CA GLU A 72 8.39 -3.00 3.80
C GLU A 72 7.05 -2.31 3.46
N GLN A 73 6.69 -2.25 2.18
CA GLN A 73 5.40 -1.69 1.75
C GLN A 73 4.20 -2.47 2.31
N TYR A 74 4.31 -3.80 2.39
CA TYR A 74 3.27 -4.63 2.98
C TYR A 74 3.07 -4.36 4.47
N VAL A 75 4.16 -4.16 5.22
CA VAL A 75 4.11 -3.72 6.62
C VAL A 75 3.43 -2.36 6.75
N TYR A 76 3.78 -1.38 5.92
CA TYR A 76 3.12 -0.07 5.92
C TYR A 76 1.61 -0.19 5.67
N TYR A 77 1.22 -1.02 4.70
CA TYR A 77 -0.18 -1.31 4.41
C TYR A 77 -0.90 -1.94 5.61
N LEU A 78 -0.29 -2.94 6.26
CA LEU A 78 -0.85 -3.58 7.45
C LEU A 78 -0.98 -2.60 8.62
N ARG A 79 -0.01 -1.70 8.82
CA ARG A 79 -0.06 -0.68 9.88
C ARG A 79 -1.23 0.29 9.69
N ASP A 80 -1.43 0.83 8.49
CA ASP A 80 -2.55 1.72 8.19
C ASP A 80 -3.90 1.01 8.42
N ARG A 81 -4.02 -0.24 7.96
CA ARG A 81 -5.23 -1.04 8.16
C ARG A 81 -5.48 -1.37 9.63
N CYS A 82 -4.45 -1.79 10.35
CA CYS A 82 -4.52 -2.07 11.77
C CYS A 82 -4.97 -0.83 12.56
N PHE A 83 -4.42 0.34 12.25
CA PHE A 83 -4.85 1.60 12.88
C PHE A 83 -6.34 1.87 12.65
N LYS A 84 -6.84 1.65 11.43
CA LYS A 84 -8.27 1.80 11.11
C LYS A 84 -9.14 0.78 11.86
N GLU A 85 -8.72 -0.49 11.91
CA GLU A 85 -9.41 -1.54 12.66
C GLU A 85 -9.49 -1.24 14.16
N GLN A 86 -8.38 -0.75 14.74
CA GLN A 86 -8.33 -0.36 16.15
C GLN A 86 -9.24 0.83 16.43
N ASN A 87 -9.20 1.87 15.59
CA ASN A 87 -10.10 3.02 15.73
C ASN A 87 -11.57 2.60 15.65
N GLN A 88 -11.90 1.65 14.76
CA GLN A 88 -13.25 1.13 14.65
C GLN A 88 -13.67 0.35 15.90
N LYS A 89 -12.78 -0.49 16.45
CA LYS A 89 -12.99 -1.18 17.71
C LYS A 89 -13.23 -0.19 18.86
N GLU A 90 -12.41 0.85 18.97
CA GLU A 90 -12.52 1.88 20.01
C GLU A 90 -13.82 2.68 19.88
N ALA A 91 -14.21 3.06 18.66
CA ALA A 91 -15.49 3.73 18.41
C ALA A 91 -16.70 2.88 18.83
N LEU A 92 -16.68 1.57 18.54
CA LEU A 92 -17.73 0.64 18.98
C LEU A 92 -17.77 0.50 20.50
N MET A 93 -16.61 0.38 21.15
CA MET A 93 -16.52 0.32 22.62
C MET A 93 -17.05 1.61 23.27
N HIS A 94 -16.67 2.78 22.73
CA HIS A 94 -17.13 4.07 23.22
C HIS A 94 -18.64 4.22 23.10
N ARG A 95 -19.21 3.87 21.93
CA ARG A 95 -20.66 3.89 21.69
C ARG A 95 -21.41 2.96 22.65
N ALA A 96 -20.91 1.75 22.86
CA ALA A 96 -21.55 0.79 23.77
C ALA A 96 -21.55 1.29 25.23
N ARG A 97 -20.43 1.89 25.69
CA ARG A 97 -20.34 2.53 27.01
C ARG A 97 -21.33 3.68 27.16
N TYR A 98 -21.44 4.53 26.14
CA TYR A 98 -22.37 5.67 26.15
C TYR A 98 -23.83 5.22 26.28
N LEU A 99 -24.22 4.17 25.54
CA LEU A 99 -25.58 3.61 25.59
C LEU A 99 -25.81 2.68 26.80
N ARG A 100 -24.77 2.39 27.59
CA ARG A 100 -24.79 1.40 28.69
C ARG A 100 -25.23 0.00 28.24
N ASP A 101 -24.91 -0.36 27.01
CA ASP A 101 -25.22 -1.66 26.42
C ASP A 101 -24.05 -2.64 26.63
N ASN A 102 -24.23 -3.55 27.59
CA ASN A 102 -23.22 -4.55 27.96
C ASN A 102 -23.00 -5.61 26.87
N GLU A 103 -24.02 -5.94 26.08
CA GLU A 103 -23.90 -6.93 25.01
C GLU A 103 -23.10 -6.34 23.84
N ALA A 104 -23.43 -5.11 23.44
CA ALA A 104 -22.67 -4.36 22.45
C ALA A 104 -21.22 -4.14 22.89
N PHE A 105 -20.96 -3.92 24.19
CA PHE A 105 -19.61 -3.77 24.71
C PHE A 105 -18.78 -5.05 24.59
N LYS A 106 -19.36 -6.21 24.95
CA LYS A 106 -18.70 -7.52 24.77
C LYS A 106 -18.41 -7.80 23.29
N LYS A 107 -19.34 -7.46 22.41
CA LYS A 107 -19.14 -7.59 20.95
C LYS A 107 -18.01 -6.68 20.45
N ALA A 108 -17.95 -5.44 20.91
CA ALA A 108 -16.89 -4.50 20.56
C ALA A 108 -15.51 -4.95 21.09
N GLN A 109 -15.45 -5.55 22.28
CA GLN A 109 -14.21 -6.09 22.83
C GLN A 109 -13.62 -7.20 21.95
N ASN A 110 -14.48 -8.04 21.39
CA ASN A 110 -14.13 -9.12 20.46
C ASN A 110 -14.13 -8.69 18.99
N TYR A 111 -14.13 -7.38 18.72
CA TYR A 111 -14.07 -6.88 17.35
C TYR A 111 -12.79 -7.40 16.65
N PRO A 112 -12.92 -8.05 15.48
CA PRO A 112 -11.79 -8.68 14.82
C PRO A 112 -10.84 -7.62 14.25
N THR A 113 -9.55 -7.80 14.52
CA THR A 113 -8.47 -6.94 13.99
C THR A 113 -7.45 -7.79 13.22
N PRO A 114 -7.83 -8.36 12.05
CA PRO A 114 -7.00 -9.29 11.31
C PRO A 114 -5.69 -8.66 10.79
N SER A 115 -5.70 -7.39 10.38
CA SER A 115 -4.46 -6.72 9.94
C SER A 115 -3.49 -6.53 11.10
N CYS A 116 -3.99 -6.20 12.29
CA CYS A 116 -3.15 -6.13 13.50
C CYS A 116 -2.54 -7.50 13.85
N ALA A 117 -3.34 -8.57 13.81
CA ALA A 117 -2.87 -9.92 14.12
C ALA A 117 -1.79 -10.41 13.14
N ARG A 118 -1.93 -10.09 11.84
CA ARG A 118 -0.90 -10.38 10.84
C ARG A 118 0.37 -9.56 11.07
N LEU A 119 0.22 -8.28 11.41
CA LEU A 119 1.37 -7.42 11.70
C LEU A 119 2.17 -7.97 12.89
N THR A 120 1.51 -8.43 13.97
CA THR A 120 2.22 -9.02 15.11
C THR A 120 2.88 -10.36 14.75
N ALA A 121 2.24 -11.18 13.90
CA ALA A 121 2.81 -12.45 13.44
C ALA A 121 4.06 -12.30 12.55
N MET A 122 4.31 -11.11 11.97
CA MET A 122 5.53 -10.86 11.20
C MET A 122 6.72 -10.46 12.06
N TYR A 123 6.50 -9.97 13.29
CA TYR A 123 7.55 -9.49 14.19
C TYR A 123 7.75 -10.36 15.43
N GLY A 124 6.89 -11.37 15.65
CA GLY A 124 6.94 -12.29 16.78
C GLY A 124 7.42 -13.67 16.36
#